data_AF-D9PEW3-F1
#
_entry.id   AF-D9PEW3-F1
#
_cell.length_a   1.000
_cell.length_b   1.000
_cell.length_c   1.000
_cell.angle_alpha   90.00
_cell.angle_beta   90.00
_cell.angle_gamma   90.00
#
_symmetry.space_group_name_H-M   'P 1'
#
loop_
_entity.id
_entity.type
_entity.pdbx_description
1 polymer ?
#
loop_
_entity_poly.entity_id
_entity_poly.type
_entity_poly.pdbx_seq_one_letter_code
_entity_poly.pdbx_strand_id
1 'polypeptide(L)' 'MNKTSRTITGMFLIFVGIGLLIPLFFGFWITVIFSILLLILGFYILFNKDEDIIEERKDKRRANKNG' A
#
# COMPACT_ATOMS: atom_id res chain seq x y z
N MET A 1 0.98 7.21 9.36
CA MET A 1 1.88 6.10 9.01
C MET A 1 3.00 6.71 8.21
N ASN A 2 4.25 6.63 8.67
CA ASN A 2 5.32 7.39 8.03
C ASN A 2 5.36 7.13 6.50
N LYS A 3 5.53 8.18 5.67
CA LYS A 3 5.44 8.12 4.19
C LYS A 3 6.23 6.94 3.58
N THR A 4 7.41 6.70 4.16
CA THR A 4 8.30 5.60 3.79
C THR A 4 7.69 4.24 4.09
N SER A 5 7.05 4.06 5.26
CA SER A 5 6.36 2.83 5.64
C SER A 5 5.20 2.53 4.69
N ARG A 6 4.37 3.53 4.34
CA ARG A 6 3.28 3.34 3.35
C ARG A 6 3.82 2.87 2.01
N THR A 7 4.89 3.51 1.55
CA THR A 7 5.50 3.23 0.25
C THR A 7 6.10 1.83 0.22
N ILE A 8 6.80 1.42 1.28
CA ILE A 8 7.36 0.07 1.43
C ILE A 8 6.23 -0.97 1.47
N THR A 9 5.19 -0.76 2.28
CA THR A 9 4.06 -1.70 2.38
C THR A 9 3.30 -1.81 1.06
N GLY A 10 3.04 -0.70 0.38
CA GLY A 10 2.37 -0.67 -0.93
C GLY A 10 3.20 -1.36 -2.01
N MET A 11 4.51 -1.07 -2.10
CA MET A 11 5.40 -1.77 -3.03
C MET A 11 5.48 -3.27 -2.72
N PHE A 12 5.64 -3.64 -1.47
CA PHE A 12 5.72 -5.05 -1.06
C PHE A 12 4.46 -5.81 -1.49
N LEU A 13 3.27 -5.26 -1.25
CA LEU A 13 2.00 -5.84 -1.69
C LEU A 13 1.91 -5.96 -3.21
N ILE A 14 2.39 -4.96 -3.96
CA ILE A 14 2.43 -5.02 -5.43
C ILE A 14 3.38 -6.13 -5.90
N PHE A 15 4.58 -6.22 -5.34
CA PHE A 15 5.55 -7.27 -5.70
C PHE A 15 5.04 -8.67 -5.37
N VAL A 16 4.41 -8.86 -4.20
CA VAL A 16 3.77 -10.12 -3.82
C VAL A 16 2.61 -10.46 -4.77
N GLY A 17 1.77 -9.48 -5.12
CA GLY A 17 0.68 -9.64 -6.08
C GLY A 17 1.16 -10.04 -7.48
N ILE A 18 2.28 -9.49 -7.96
CA ILE A 18 2.92 -9.89 -9.22
C ILE A 18 3.50 -11.31 -9.10
N GLY A 19 4.14 -11.65 -7.98
CA GLY A 19 4.68 -13.01 -7.75
C GLY A 19 3.61 -14.09 -7.71
N LEU A 20 2.41 -13.75 -7.24
CA LEU A 20 1.23 -14.64 -7.26
C LEU A 20 0.67 -14.90 -8.67
N LEU A 21 1.20 -14.26 -9.72
CA LEU A 21 0.93 -14.62 -11.11
C LEU A 21 1.77 -15.80 -11.59
N ILE A 22 2.79 -16.27 -10.86
CA ILE A 22 3.60 -17.44 -11.26
C ILE A 22 2.78 -18.74 -11.29
N PRO A 23 1.90 -19.04 -10.29
CA PRO A 23 0.97 -20.18 -10.33
C PRO A 23 -0.02 -20.19 -11.51
N LEU A 24 -0.17 -19.08 -12.21
CA LEU A 24 -1.06 -18.94 -13.37
C LEU A 24 -0.66 -19.89 -14.51
N PHE A 25 0.65 -20.15 -14.66
CA PHE A 25 1.19 -21.12 -15.61
C PHE A 25 0.84 -22.59 -15.27
N PHE A 26 0.37 -22.85 -14.05
CA PHE A 26 -0.06 -24.17 -13.59
C PHE A 26 -1.59 -24.36 -13.62
N GLY A 27 -2.35 -23.42 -14.19
CA GLY A 27 -3.80 -23.55 -14.38
C GLY A 27 -4.67 -23.16 -13.17
N PHE A 28 -4.09 -22.54 -12.14
CA PHE A 28 -4.85 -22.07 -10.97
C PHE A 28 -5.49 -20.70 -11.24
N TRP A 29 -6.64 -20.71 -11.93
CA TRP A 29 -7.41 -19.50 -12.24
C TRP A 29 -7.88 -18.72 -11.00
N ILE A 30 -8.12 -19.42 -9.89
CA ILE A 30 -8.54 -18.81 -8.61
C ILE A 30 -7.45 -17.85 -8.08
N THR A 31 -6.17 -18.22 -8.20
CA THR A 31 -5.04 -17.38 -7.78
C THR A 31 -4.98 -16.05 -8.53
N VAL A 32 -5.49 -15.99 -9.76
CA VAL A 32 -5.52 -14.76 -10.57
C VAL A 32 -6.46 -13.72 -9.96
N ILE A 33 -7.63 -14.17 -9.52
CA ILE A 33 -8.63 -13.31 -8.88
C ILE A 33 -8.04 -12.71 -7.61
N PHE A 34 -7.40 -13.55 -6.78
CA PHE A 34 -6.72 -13.07 -5.57
C PHE A 34 -5.54 -12.14 -5.88
N SER A 35 -4.76 -12.42 -6.93
CA SER A 35 -3.65 -11.56 -7.35
C SER A 35 -4.12 -10.17 -7.76
N ILE A 36 -5.23 -10.10 -8.53
CA ILE A 36 -5.84 -8.83 -8.95
C ILE A 36 -6.34 -8.05 -7.74
N LEU A 37 -7.05 -8.70 -6.81
CA LEU A 37 -7.51 -8.04 -5.58
C LEU A 37 -6.34 -7.51 -4.73
N LEU A 38 -5.26 -8.28 -4.63
CA LEU A 38 -4.05 -7.90 -3.88
C LEU A 38 -3.32 -6.72 -4.53
N LEU A 39 -3.27 -6.69 -5.87
CA LEU A 39 -2.70 -5.57 -6.64
C LEU A 39 -3.53 -4.30 -6.47
N ILE A 40 -4.86 -4.39 -6.54
CA ILE A 40 -5.77 -3.26 -6.31
C ILE A 40 -5.56 -2.71 -4.90
N LEU A 41 -5.47 -3.59 -3.89
CA LEU A 41 -5.23 -3.19 -2.51
C LEU A 41 -3.85 -2.55 -2.34
N GLY A 42 -2.80 -3.12 -2.94
CA GLY A 42 -1.44 -2.56 -2.92
C GLY A 42 -1.38 -1.17 -3.56
N PHE A 43 -2.05 -0.99 -4.70
CA PHE A 43 -2.21 0.32 -5.34
C PHE A 43 -2.98 1.29 -4.44
N TYR A 44 -4.11 0.87 -3.88
CA TYR A 44 -4.90 1.72 -3.00
C TYR A 44 -4.05 2.22 -1.81
N ILE A 45 -3.29 1.35 -1.16
CA ILE A 45 -2.40 1.73 -0.05
C ILE A 45 -1.30 2.67 -0.54
N LEU A 46 -0.70 2.43 -1.72
CA LEU A 46 0.36 3.28 -2.26
C LEU A 46 -0.13 4.70 -2.57
N PHE A 47 -1.33 4.81 -3.14
CA PHE A 47 -1.93 6.08 -3.60
C PHE A 47 -2.80 6.77 -2.56
N ASN A 48 -3.09 6.14 -1.41
CA ASN A 48 -3.86 6.74 -0.33
C ASN A 48 -3.03 7.83 0.39
N LYS A 49 -2.94 8.99 -0.26
CA LYS A 49 -2.27 10.22 0.21
C LYS A 49 -3.05 10.94 1.32
N ASP A 50 -4.32 10.59 1.53
CA ASP A 50 -5.16 11.26 2.51
C ASP A 50 -4.66 11.04 3.95
N GLU A 51 -4.04 9.89 4.26
CA GLU A 51 -3.39 9.67 5.56
C GLU A 51 -2.18 10.59 5.79
N ASP A 52 -1.40 10.90 4.75
CA ASP A 52 -0.22 11.77 4.90
C ASP A 52 -0.61 13.20 5.25
N ILE A 53 -1.72 13.69 4.66
CA ILE A 53 -2.21 15.05 4.88
C ILE A 53 -2.73 15.22 6.32
N ILE A 54 -3.22 14.14 6.94
CA ILE A 54 -3.65 14.14 8.34
C ILE A 54 -2.42 14.14 9.27
N GLU A 55 -1.39 13.35 8.96
CA GLU A 55 -0.16 13.26 9.76
C GLU A 55 0.61 14.59 9.74
N GLU A 56 0.75 15.23 8.58
CA GLU A 56 1.41 16.54 8.44
C GLU A 56 0.68 17.63 9.25
N ARG A 57 -0.66 17.63 9.26
CA ARG A 57 -1.44 18.57 10.08
C ARG A 57 -1.26 18.33 11.58
N LYS A 58 -1.11 17.08 12.01
CA LYS A 58 -0.92 16.71 13.42
C LYS A 58 0.47 17.12 13.92
N ASP A 59 1.50 16.95 13.10
CA ASP A 59 2.87 17.37 13.42
C ASP A 59 2.98 18.89 13.51
N LYS A 60 2.38 19.63 12.56
CA LYS A 60 2.30 21.09 12.62
C LYS A 60 1.61 21.60 13.88
N ARG A 61 0.52 20.96 14.32
CA ARG A 61 -0.18 21.32 15.57
C ARG A 61 0.64 21.02 16.83
N ARG A 62 1.45 19.95 16.83
CA ARG A 62 2.34 19.62 17.97
C ARG A 62 3.50 20.60 18.08
N ALA A 63 4.11 20.98 16.95
CA ALA A 63 5.16 21.98 16.92
C ALA A 63 4.69 23.33 17.49
N ASN A 64 3.48 23.77 17.12
CA ASN A 64 2.91 25.04 17.60
C ASN A 64 2.43 25.03 19.06
N LYS A 65 2.37 23.86 19.72
CA LYS A 65 1.97 23.75 21.14
C LYS A 65 3.15 23.80 22.11
N ASN A 66 4.38 23.66 21.58
CA ASN A 66 5.62 23.54 22.35
C ASN A 66 6.58 24.72 22.12
N GLY A 67 6.18 25.74 21.35
CA GLY A 67 6.86 27.03 21.21
C GLY A 67 6.04 28.13 21.84
#